data_AF-L7W6R9-F1
#
_entry.id   AF-L7W6R9-F1
#
_cell.length_a   1.000
_cell.length_b   1.000
_cell.length_c   1.000
_cell.angle_alpha   90.00
_cell.angle_beta   90.00
_cell.angle_gamma   90.00
#
_symmetry.space_group_name_H-M   'P 1'
#
loop_
_entity.id
_entity.type
_entity.pdbx_description
1 polymer ?
#
loop_
_entity_poly.entity_id
_entity_poly.type
_entity_poly.pdbx_seq_one_letter_code
_entity_poly.pdbx_strand_id
1 'polypeptide(L)' 'MPIKNNTKQLFNGLIIVIGAAFLLYSLMDSDANLWFQIVGLVFMMFGAYRASSHWTAHKDDHLSEEEE' A
#
# COMPACT_ATOMS: atom_id res chain seq x y z
N MET A 1 17.27 -6.92 -15.67
CA MET A 1 17.68 -6.62 -14.28
C MET A 1 16.85 -7.47 -13.32
N PRO A 2 17.45 -8.30 -12.45
CA PRO A 2 16.70 -8.93 -11.38
C PRO A 2 16.26 -7.86 -10.38
N ILE A 3 14.95 -7.69 -10.20
CA ILE A 3 14.35 -6.71 -9.28
C ILE A 3 14.70 -7.12 -7.84
N LYS A 4 15.83 -6.62 -7.33
CA LYS A 4 16.42 -6.99 -6.04
C LYS A 4 15.70 -6.28 -4.89
N ASN A 5 14.44 -6.64 -4.62
CA ASN A 5 13.66 -6.40 -3.35
C ASN A 5 12.11 -6.43 -3.52
N ASN A 6 11.58 -7.03 -4.59
CA ASN A 6 10.15 -7.03 -4.98
C ASN A 6 9.15 -7.43 -3.86
N THR A 7 9.55 -8.28 -2.89
CA THR A 7 8.65 -8.77 -1.83
C THR A 7 8.12 -7.65 -0.93
N LYS A 8 8.89 -6.58 -0.69
CA LYS A 8 8.45 -5.45 0.15
C LYS A 8 7.42 -4.58 -0.57
N GLN A 9 7.56 -4.42 -1.87
CA GLN A 9 6.64 -3.65 -2.72
C GLN A 9 5.31 -4.39 -2.89
N LEU A 10 5.36 -5.71 -3.10
CA LEU A 10 4.19 -6.60 -3.11
C LEU A 10 3.44 -6.58 -1.77
N PHE A 11 4.16 -6.63 -0.65
CA PHE A 11 3.55 -6.57 0.67
C PHE A 11 2.84 -5.23 0.94
N ASN A 12 3.43 -4.11 0.53
CA ASN A 12 2.79 -2.80 0.64
C ASN A 12 1.49 -2.72 -0.17
N GLY A 13 1.48 -3.26 -1.40
CA GLY A 13 0.27 -3.32 -2.22
C GLY A 13 -0.81 -4.22 -1.62
N LEU A 14 -0.43 -5.35 -1.01
CA LEU A 14 -1.37 -6.29 -0.42
C LEU A 14 -2.13 -5.69 0.78
N ILE A 15 -1.49 -4.84 1.58
CA ILE A 15 -2.15 -4.09 2.66
C ILE A 15 -3.26 -3.19 2.12
N ILE A 16 -3.01 -2.49 1.00
CA ILE A 16 -3.99 -1.61 0.35
C ILE A 16 -5.20 -2.44 -0.12
N VAL A 17 -4.95 -3.59 -0.74
CA VAL A 17 -6.02 -4.50 -1.22
C VAL A 17 -6.88 -4.99 -0.06
N ILE A 18 -6.27 -5.39 1.08
CA ILE A 18 -7.02 -5.81 2.27
C ILE A 18 -7.85 -4.64 2.83
N GLY A 19 -7.26 -3.44 2.93
CA GLY A 19 -7.97 -2.25 3.40
C GLY A 19 -9.17 -1.91 2.52
N ALA A 20 -9.00 -1.97 1.20
CA ALA A 20 -10.08 -1.77 0.24
C ALA A 20 -11.18 -2.84 0.38
N ALA A 21 -10.81 -4.10 0.57
CA ALA A 21 -11.78 -5.18 0.78
C ALA A 21 -12.64 -4.96 2.04
N PHE A 22 -12.04 -4.47 3.13
CA PHE A 22 -12.76 -4.15 4.37
C PHE A 22 -13.73 -2.99 4.19
N LEU A 23 -13.33 -1.95 3.45
CA LEU A 23 -14.21 -0.82 3.13
C LEU A 23 -15.36 -1.24 2.21
N LEU A 24 -15.08 -2.09 1.20
CA LEU A 24 -16.12 -2.63 0.31
C LEU A 24 -17.09 -3.52 1.08
N TYR A 25 -16.61 -4.38 1.97
CA TYR A 25 -17.48 -5.20 2.83
C TYR A 25 -18.39 -4.31 3.68
N SER A 26 -17.83 -3.29 4.34
CA SER A 26 -18.60 -2.34 5.14
C SER A 26 -19.59 -1.49 4.34
N LEU A 27 -19.41 -1.37 3.02
CA LEU A 27 -20.32 -0.66 2.14
C LEU A 27 -21.47 -1.55 1.65
N MET A 28 -21.20 -2.84 1.43
CA MET A 28 -22.18 -3.80 0.92
C MET A 28 -23.13 -4.32 1.99
N ASP A 29 -22.66 -4.41 3.24
CA ASP A 29 -23.42 -4.92 4.37
C ASP A 29 -23.76 -3.77 5.32
N SER A 30 -25.03 -3.37 5.34
CA SER A 30 -25.55 -2.27 6.17
C SER A 30 -25.44 -2.54 7.67
N ASP A 31 -25.32 -3.81 8.06
CA ASP A 31 -25.15 -4.25 9.45
C ASP A 31 -23.67 -4.53 9.78
N ALA A 32 -22.75 -4.25 8.86
CA ALA A 32 -21.33 -4.43 9.09
C ALA A 32 -20.87 -3.57 10.28
N ASN A 33 -20.05 -4.17 11.14
CA ASN A 33 -19.54 -3.47 12.31
C ASN A 33 -18.68 -2.27 11.88
N LEU A 34 -18.90 -1.10 12.49
CA LEU A 34 -18.12 0.13 12.27
C LEU A 34 -16.60 -0.09 12.34
N TRP A 35 -16.14 -1.07 13.13
CA TRP A 35 -14.74 -1.45 13.20
C TRP A 35 -14.14 -1.88 11.85
N PHE A 36 -14.92 -2.50 10.95
CA PHE A 36 -14.44 -2.85 9.61
C PHE A 36 -14.12 -1.59 8.79
N GLN A 37 -14.96 -0.55 8.89
CA GLN A 37 -14.73 0.72 8.21
C GLN A 37 -13.47 1.42 8.74
N ILE A 38 -13.31 1.46 10.07
CA ILE A 38 -12.14 2.07 10.73
C ILE A 38 -10.86 1.32 10.35
N VAL A 39 -10.84 -0.01 10.48
CA VAL A 39 -9.67 -0.84 10.15
C VAL A 39 -9.34 -0.74 8.67
N GLY A 40 -10.35 -0.76 7.79
CA GLY A 40 -10.17 -0.57 6.35
C GLY A 40 -9.52 0.78 6.01
N LEU A 41 -9.97 1.86 6.64
CA LEU A 41 -9.38 3.19 6.51
C LEU A 41 -7.93 3.24 6.99
N VAL A 42 -7.64 2.69 8.18
CA VAL A 42 -6.28 2.64 8.73
C VAL A 42 -5.35 1.85 7.81
N PHE A 43 -5.79 0.72 7.28
CA PHE A 43 -5.00 -0.10 6.36
C PHE A 43 -4.75 0.63 5.03
N MET A 44 -5.75 1.32 4.49
CA MET A 44 -5.59 2.17 3.30
C MET A 44 -4.57 3.27 3.53
N MET A 45 -4.67 4.03 4.63
CA MET A 45 -3.75 5.11 4.95
C MET A 45 -2.33 4.60 5.16
N PHE A 46 -2.17 3.51 5.91
CA PHE A 46 -0.86 2.93 6.19
C PHE A 46 -0.19 2.33 4.94
N GLY A 47 -0.97 1.60 4.13
CA GLY A 47 -0.52 1.04 2.87
C GLY A 47 -0.09 2.14 1.88
N ALA A 48 -0.92 3.17 1.72
CA ALA A 48 -0.60 4.33 0.88
C ALA A 48 0.64 5.08 1.37
N TYR A 49 0.77 5.33 2.67
CA TYR A 49 1.95 5.97 3.24
C TYR A 49 3.24 5.19 2.92
N ARG A 50 3.23 3.87 3.09
CA ARG A 50 4.38 3.01 2.79
C ARG A 50 4.69 2.93 1.29
N ALA A 51 3.66 2.91 0.45
CA ALA A 51 3.84 2.95 -1.00
C ALA A 51 4.48 4.26 -1.44
N SER A 52 3.96 5.39 -0.96
CA SER A 52 4.50 6.72 -1.24
C SER A 52 5.91 6.92 -0.71
N SER A 53 6.22 6.44 0.50
CA SER A 53 7.57 6.56 1.06
C SER A 53 8.60 5.72 0.30
N HIS A 54 8.23 4.50 -0.11
CA HIS A 54 9.07 3.67 -0.95
C HIS A 54 9.30 4.29 -2.34
N TRP A 55 8.25 4.84 -2.96
CA TRP A 55 8.36 5.57 -4.22
C TRP A 55 9.35 6.74 -4.11
N THR A 56 9.19 7.59 -3.09
CA THR A 56 10.09 8.74 -2.88
C THR A 56 11.53 8.31 -2.65
N ALA A 57 11.78 7.21 -1.93
CA ALA A 57 13.12 6.72 -1.65
C ALA A 57 13.88 6.21 -2.88
N HIS A 58 13.16 5.71 -3.90
CA HIS A 58 13.74 5.15 -5.12
C HIS A 58 13.54 6.04 -6.35
N LYS A 59 12.97 7.24 -6.17
CA LYS A 59 12.58 8.11 -7.29
C LYS A 59 13.79 8.54 -8.12
N ASP A 60 14.92 8.77 -7.47
CA ASP A 60 16.13 9.35 -8.08
C ASP A 60 17.22 8.30 -8.36
N ASP A 61 16.95 7.00 -8.14
CA ASP A 61 17.90 5.90 -8.37
C ASP A 61 18.39 5.85 -9.84
N HIS A 62 17.58 6.36 -10.77
CA HIS A 62 17.92 6.45 -12.19
C HIS A 62 18.90 7.57 -12.54
N LEU A 63 19.13 8.55 -11.65
CA LEU A 63 20.06 9.66 -11.86
C LEU A 63 21.47 9.32 -11.35
N SER A 64 21.58 8.43 -10.36
CA SER A 64 22.87 7.99 -9.81
C SER A 64 23.61 6.98 -10.70
N GLU A 65 22.92 6.31 -11.63
CA GLU A 65 23.55 5.37 -12.57
C GLU A 65 24.23 6.07 -13.77
N GLU A 66 24.01 7.38 -13.98
CA GLU A 66 24.65 8.15 -15.07
C GLU A 66 25.98 8.84 -14.64
N GLU A 67 26.32 8.83 -13.33
CA GLU A 67 27.53 9.47 -12.79
C GLU A 67 28.72 8.50 -12.55
N GLU A 68 28.60 7.20 -12.84
CA GLU A 68 29.70 6.21 -12.87
C GLU A 68 30.09 5.80 -14.29
#